data_AF-A0A414BQI2-F1
#
_entry.id   AF-A0A414BQI2-F1
#
_cell.length_a   1.000
_cell.length_b   1.000
_cell.length_c   1.000
_cell.angle_alpha   90.00
_cell.angle_beta   90.00
_cell.angle_gamma   90.00
#
_symmetry.space_group_name_H-M   'P 1'
#
loop_
_entity.id
_entity.type
_entity.pdbx_description
1 polymer ?
#
loop_
_entity_poly.entity_id
_entity_poly.type
_entity_poly.pdbx_seq_one_letter_code
_entity_poly.pdbx_strand_id
1 'polypeptide(L)'
;MNKFLVYLHVEPYMKQWLIHSFGNPVEFPASSNENAVIRRFTQKQPTNLKPELPSADEIAICIPACKYKNPATYNYLSHQAKKALTESISDLFRINMWNDLGDLSDTSCKKMSAFRSWCSMHGIDVEYAETVRMKWYRMRKSYQNRGVNLFNHKRCRNNDF
;
A
#
# COMPACT_ATOMS: atom_id res chain seq x y z
N MET A 1 7.11 24.25 -7.62
CA MET A 1 5.64 24.04 -7.62
C MET A 1 5.24 23.64 -6.21
N ASN A 2 4.26 24.30 -5.58
CA ASN A 2 3.83 23.93 -4.23
C ASN A 2 3.08 22.60 -4.26
N LYS A 3 3.52 21.64 -3.44
CA LYS A 3 2.83 20.37 -3.22
C LYS A 3 1.72 20.56 -2.19
N PHE A 4 0.50 20.15 -2.53
CA PHE A 4 -0.62 20.10 -1.60
C PHE A 4 -0.68 18.72 -0.99
N LEU A 5 -0.84 18.64 0.33
CA LEU A 5 -0.70 17.40 1.08
C LEU A 5 -1.99 17.08 1.83
N VAL A 6 -2.23 15.78 1.99
CA VAL A 6 -3.20 15.23 2.93
C VAL A 6 -2.47 14.29 3.87
N TYR A 7 -2.93 14.21 5.12
CA TYR A 7 -2.32 13.36 6.14
C TYR A 7 -3.17 12.14 6.40
N LEU A 8 -2.52 10.98 6.40
CA LEU A 8 -3.18 9.69 6.57
C LEU A 8 -2.55 8.92 7.72
N HIS A 9 -3.37 8.35 8.59
CA HIS A 9 -2.91 7.39 9.59
C HIS A 9 -2.86 5.99 8.97
N VAL A 10 -1.71 5.33 9.07
CA VAL A 10 -1.47 3.97 8.56
C VAL A 10 -0.61 3.18 9.55
N GLU A 11 -0.64 1.84 9.44
CA GLU A 11 0.21 0.97 10.26
C GLU A 11 1.71 1.27 9.99
N PRO A 12 2.61 1.17 10.99
CA PRO A 12 4.02 1.59 10.85
C PRO A 12 4.78 0.96 9.68
N TYR A 13 4.64 -0.35 9.46
CA TYR A 13 5.28 -1.04 8.33
C TYR A 13 4.75 -0.52 6.96
N MET A 14 3.49 -0.08 6.91
CA MET A 14 2.89 0.49 5.71
C MET A 14 3.47 1.88 5.45
N LYS A 15 3.65 2.69 6.50
CA LYS A 15 4.33 3.99 6.42
C LYS A 15 5.75 3.82 5.88
N GLN A 16 6.51 2.86 6.41
CA GLN A 16 7.86 2.53 5.94
C GLN A 16 7.86 2.13 4.46
N TRP A 17 6.98 1.19 4.08
CA TRP A 17 6.84 0.73 2.71
C TRP A 17 6.48 1.85 1.72
N LEU A 18 5.52 2.71 2.09
CA LEU A 18 5.10 3.84 1.27
C LEU A 18 6.23 4.86 1.07
N ILE A 19 6.95 5.20 2.14
CA ILE A 19 8.09 6.14 2.08
C ILE A 19 9.20 5.58 1.18
N HIS A 20 9.51 4.29 1.34
CA HIS A 20 10.52 3.62 0.53
C HIS A 20 10.14 3.58 -0.96
N SER A 21 8.87 3.26 -1.26
CA SER A 21 8.43 3.01 -2.63
C SER A 21 8.06 4.28 -3.40
N PHE A 22 7.55 5.31 -2.73
CA PHE A 22 6.96 6.50 -3.35
C PHE A 22 7.55 7.82 -2.84
N GLY A 23 8.55 7.76 -1.96
CA GLY A 23 9.20 8.93 -1.38
C GLY A 23 8.45 9.54 -0.20
N ASN A 24 8.99 10.64 0.30
CA ASN A 24 8.44 11.41 1.42
C ASN A 24 8.48 12.92 1.08
N PRO A 25 7.34 13.58 0.79
CA PRO A 25 5.97 13.06 0.86
C PRO A 25 5.68 12.00 -0.22
N VAL A 26 4.72 11.12 0.06
CA VAL A 26 4.31 10.04 -0.86
C VAL A 26 3.67 10.63 -2.11
N GLU A 27 4.19 10.25 -3.27
CA GLU A 27 3.65 10.66 -4.56
C GLU A 27 3.36 9.42 -5.42
N PHE A 28 2.07 9.11 -5.60
CA PHE A 28 1.67 7.97 -6.42
C PHE A 28 1.79 8.27 -7.92
N PRO A 29 2.01 7.25 -8.77
CA PRO A 29 2.01 7.41 -10.23
C PRO A 29 0.73 8.07 -10.76
N ALA A 30 0.83 8.91 -11.81
CA ALA A 30 -0.29 9.73 -12.29
C ALA A 30 -1.59 8.95 -12.58
N SER A 31 -1.44 7.74 -13.12
CA SER A 31 -2.52 6.82 -13.50
C SER A 31 -2.84 5.76 -12.44
N SER A 32 -2.38 5.92 -11.20
CA SER A 32 -2.65 4.94 -10.13
C SER A 32 -4.10 5.01 -9.62
N ASN A 33 -4.54 3.91 -8.99
CA ASN A 33 -5.86 3.82 -8.37
C ASN A 33 -5.98 4.78 -7.17
N GLU A 34 -4.91 4.94 -6.39
CA GLU A 34 -4.85 5.83 -5.23
C GLU A 34 -5.06 7.27 -5.66
N ASN A 35 -4.40 7.70 -6.75
CA ASN A 35 -4.62 9.02 -7.33
C ASN A 35 -6.05 9.17 -7.88
N ALA A 36 -6.67 8.11 -8.41
CA ALA A 36 -8.07 8.13 -8.79
C ALA A 36 -9.01 8.32 -7.59
N VAL A 37 -8.76 7.63 -6.47
CA VAL A 37 -9.47 7.79 -5.20
C VAL A 37 -9.32 9.22 -4.67
N ILE A 38 -8.09 9.75 -4.61
CA ILE A 38 -7.83 11.12 -4.15
C ILE A 38 -8.60 12.13 -5.01
N ARG A 39 -8.51 12.05 -6.35
CA ARG A 39 -9.24 12.96 -7.26
C ARG A 39 -10.75 12.86 -7.10
N ARG A 40 -11.28 11.65 -6.90
CA ARG A 40 -12.72 11.41 -6.72
C ARG A 40 -13.23 12.10 -5.47
N PHE A 41 -12.52 11.94 -4.35
CA PHE A 41 -13.02 12.34 -3.03
C PHE A 41 -12.44 13.66 -2.49
N THR A 42 -11.49 14.30 -3.16
CA THR A 42 -11.06 15.66 -2.78
C THR A 42 -12.22 16.63 -2.89
N GLN A 43 -12.44 17.38 -1.82
CA GLN A 43 -13.49 18.38 -1.69
C GLN A 43 -12.87 19.75 -1.41
N LYS A 44 -13.67 20.80 -1.59
CA LYS A 44 -13.28 22.14 -1.14
C LYS A 44 -13.07 22.12 0.36
N GLN A 45 -12.04 22.82 0.83
CA GLN A 45 -11.84 22.99 2.27
C GLN A 45 -13.10 23.61 2.89
N PRO A 46 -13.71 22.97 3.90
CA PRO A 46 -14.86 23.56 4.58
C PRO A 46 -14.45 24.85 5.30
N THR A 47 -15.26 25.90 5.19
CA THR A 47 -14.95 27.25 5.72
C THR A 47 -14.63 27.26 7.22
N ASN A 48 -15.18 26.31 7.97
CA ASN A 48 -15.06 26.22 9.42
C ASN A 48 -13.90 25.31 9.89
N LEU A 49 -13.15 24.69 8.97
CA LEU A 49 -12.09 23.74 9.29
C LEU A 49 -10.72 24.33 8.97
N LYS A 50 -9.88 24.43 10.01
CA LYS A 50 -8.47 24.79 9.85
C LYS A 50 -7.75 23.71 9.02
N PRO A 51 -6.76 24.08 8.21
CA PRO A 51 -5.93 23.11 7.52
C PRO A 51 -5.34 22.11 8.52
N GLU A 52 -5.32 20.83 8.14
CA GLU A 52 -4.71 19.80 8.96
C GLU A 52 -3.19 20.03 9.03
N LEU A 53 -2.62 19.79 10.22
CA LEU A 53 -1.20 19.82 10.46
C LEU A 53 -0.68 18.37 10.53
N PRO A 54 0.56 18.11 10.08
CA PRO A 54 1.14 16.79 10.17
C PRO A 54 1.24 16.34 11.63
N SER A 55 0.70 15.17 11.96
CA SER A 55 1.03 14.45 13.19
C SER A 55 2.22 13.52 12.99
N ALA A 56 2.96 13.21 14.06
CA ALA A 56 4.11 12.30 14.02
C ALA A 56 3.73 10.89 13.50
N ASP A 57 2.51 10.46 13.77
CA ASP A 57 1.99 9.13 13.42
C ASP A 57 1.30 9.08 12.04
N GLU A 58 1.30 10.19 11.31
CA GLU A 58 0.68 10.28 9.99
C GLU A 58 1.74 10.27 8.87
N ILE A 59 1.29 9.95 7.66
CA ILE A 59 2.07 10.07 6.44
C ILE A 59 1.49 11.18 5.56
N ALA A 60 2.37 12.01 5.00
CA ALA A 60 2.00 13.03 4.04
C ALA A 60 1.89 12.43 2.64
N ILE A 61 0.73 12.61 2.00
CA ILE A 61 0.45 12.14 0.65
C ILE A 61 0.16 13.35 -0.25
N CYS A 62 0.80 13.40 -1.42
CA CYS A 62 0.59 14.45 -2.40
C CYS A 62 -0.80 14.34 -3.03
N ILE A 63 -1.51 15.47 -3.10
CA ILE A 63 -2.72 15.59 -3.90
C ILE A 63 -2.28 15.76 -5.37
N PRO A 64 -2.68 14.87 -6.29
CA PRO A 64 -2.32 14.99 -7.69
C PRO A 64 -3.01 16.20 -8.32
N ALA A 65 -2.35 16.81 -9.31
CA ALA A 65 -2.97 17.85 -10.11
C ALA A 65 -4.23 17.31 -10.83
N CYS A 66 -5.29 18.12 -10.86
CA CYS A 66 -6.53 17.79 -11.55
C CYS A 66 -7.05 19.01 -12.31
N LYS A 67 -7.31 18.85 -13.62
CA LYS A 67 -7.78 19.93 -14.50
C LYS A 67 -9.06 20.60 -13.99
N TYR A 68 -9.95 19.82 -13.35
CA TYR A 68 -11.25 20.28 -12.88
C TYR A 68 -11.30 20.63 -11.39
N LYS A 69 -10.29 20.23 -10.61
CA LYS A 69 -10.19 20.47 -9.17
C LYS A 69 -8.81 21.01 -8.84
N ASN A 70 -8.69 22.34 -8.76
CA ASN A 70 -7.43 22.98 -8.36
C ASN A 70 -7.08 22.55 -6.92
N PRO A 71 -5.93 21.90 -6.67
CA PRO A 71 -5.51 21.49 -5.34
C PRO A 71 -5.39 22.64 -4.33
N ALA A 72 -5.22 23.90 -4.80
CA ALA A 72 -5.23 25.06 -3.92
C ALA A 72 -6.58 25.30 -3.22
N THR A 73 -7.67 24.83 -3.81
CA THR A 73 -9.03 24.94 -3.26
C THR A 73 -9.58 23.58 -2.83
N TYR A 74 -9.23 22.52 -3.53
CA TYR A 74 -9.68 21.14 -3.31
C TYR A 74 -8.57 20.32 -2.64
N ASN A 75 -8.29 20.62 -1.37
CA ASN A 75 -7.24 20.00 -0.57
C ASN A 75 -7.76 19.21 0.65
N TYR A 76 -9.07 18.99 0.74
CA TYR A 76 -9.67 18.33 1.90
C TYR A 76 -10.17 16.93 1.54
N LEU A 77 -9.84 15.95 2.38
CA LEU A 77 -10.42 14.61 2.38
C LEU A 77 -11.16 14.40 3.71
N SER A 78 -12.44 14.03 3.62
CA SER A 78 -13.23 13.65 4.79
C SER A 78 -12.68 12.36 5.42
N HIS A 79 -13.09 12.08 6.66
CA HIS A 79 -12.70 10.84 7.35
C HIS A 79 -13.00 9.56 6.53
N GLN A 80 -14.17 9.50 5.88
CA GLN A 80 -14.53 8.36 5.02
C GLN A 80 -13.68 8.30 3.75
N ALA A 81 -13.30 9.45 3.19
CA ALA A 81 -12.40 9.50 2.02
C ALA A 81 -10.98 9.03 2.37
N LYS A 82 -10.48 9.42 3.55
CA LYS A 82 -9.22 8.91 4.09
C LYS A 82 -9.26 7.41 4.29
N LYS A 83 -10.35 6.87 4.86
CA LYS A 83 -10.55 5.43 5.01
C LYS A 83 -10.51 4.69 3.66
N ALA A 84 -11.23 5.20 2.65
CA ALA A 84 -11.21 4.62 1.30
C ALA A 84 -9.81 4.64 0.67
N LEU A 85 -9.03 5.69 0.92
CA LEU A 85 -7.63 5.76 0.49
C LEU A 85 -6.76 4.72 1.21
N THR A 86 -6.91 4.55 2.52
CA THR A 86 -6.22 3.51 3.30
C THR A 86 -6.55 2.11 2.79
N GLU A 87 -7.82 1.85 2.43
CA GLU A 87 -8.25 0.58 1.85
C GLU A 87 -7.55 0.33 0.50
N SER A 88 -7.52 1.32 -0.41
CA SER A 88 -6.80 1.24 -1.69
C SER A 88 -5.31 0.95 -1.48
N ILE A 89 -4.66 1.64 -0.55
CA ILE A 89 -3.24 1.43 -0.23
C ILE A 89 -3.00 0.03 0.34
N SER A 90 -3.89 -0.45 1.21
CA SER A 90 -3.81 -1.80 1.77
C SER A 90 -3.93 -2.86 0.67
N ASP A 91 -4.80 -2.66 -0.33
CA ASP A 91 -4.91 -3.60 -1.44
C ASP A 91 -3.68 -3.54 -2.36
N LEU A 92 -3.15 -2.36 -2.65
CA LEU A 92 -1.89 -2.21 -3.38
C LEU A 92 -0.74 -2.94 -2.68
N PHE A 93 -0.61 -2.79 -1.36
CA PHE A 93 0.40 -3.50 -0.57
C PHE A 93 0.25 -5.02 -0.68
N ARG A 94 -0.99 -5.53 -0.57
CA ARG A 94 -1.27 -6.98 -0.68
C ARG A 94 -0.91 -7.52 -2.06
N ILE A 95 -1.23 -6.76 -3.12
CA ILE A 95 -0.89 -7.12 -4.50
C ILE A 95 0.63 -7.19 -4.66
N ASN A 96 1.36 -6.16 -4.21
CA ASN A 96 2.83 -6.14 -4.25
C ASN A 96 3.44 -7.33 -3.49
N MET A 97 3.00 -7.53 -2.25
CA MET A 97 3.43 -8.65 -1.40
C MET A 97 3.17 -10.00 -2.07
N TRP A 98 1.99 -10.20 -2.67
CA TRP A 98 1.68 -11.47 -3.32
C TRP A 98 2.46 -11.69 -4.62
N ASN A 99 2.66 -10.65 -5.42
CA ASN A 99 3.42 -10.73 -6.66
C ASN A 99 4.87 -11.14 -6.40
N ASP A 100 5.48 -10.63 -5.34
CA ASP A 100 6.89 -10.91 -5.03
C ASP A 100 7.08 -12.25 -4.28
N LEU A 101 6.26 -12.51 -3.26
CA LEU A 101 6.42 -13.70 -2.43
C LEU A 101 5.75 -14.94 -3.05
N GLY A 102 4.68 -14.74 -3.82
CA GLY A 102 3.95 -15.82 -4.46
C GLY A 102 3.55 -16.90 -3.47
N ASP A 103 3.78 -18.16 -3.86
CA ASP A 103 3.29 -19.32 -3.15
C ASP A 103 4.28 -19.92 -2.13
N LEU A 104 5.55 -19.48 -2.20
CA LEU A 104 6.69 -19.91 -1.37
C LEU A 104 6.78 -21.44 -1.17
N SER A 105 6.19 -22.27 -2.04
CA SER A 105 6.27 -23.73 -1.92
C SER A 105 7.59 -24.26 -2.42
N ASP A 106 8.16 -23.61 -3.43
CA ASP A 106 9.38 -24.05 -4.13
C ASP A 106 10.65 -23.35 -3.59
N THR A 107 10.54 -22.65 -2.47
CA THR A 107 11.69 -21.96 -1.88
C THR A 107 12.55 -22.94 -1.06
N SER A 108 13.85 -23.03 -1.37
CA SER A 108 14.82 -23.85 -0.64
C SER A 108 15.15 -23.31 0.77
N CYS A 109 14.77 -22.06 1.06
CA CYS A 109 15.02 -21.40 2.34
C CYS A 109 13.80 -21.45 3.28
N LYS A 110 14.04 -21.17 4.56
CA LYS A 110 12.96 -21.03 5.54
C LYS A 110 12.05 -19.88 5.12
N LYS A 111 10.73 -20.09 5.12
CA LYS A 111 9.73 -19.06 4.79
C LYS A 111 9.98 -17.74 5.52
N MET A 112 10.30 -17.80 6.81
CA MET A 112 10.57 -16.59 7.60
C MET A 112 11.78 -15.79 7.09
N SER A 113 12.81 -16.46 6.55
CA SER A 113 13.93 -15.79 5.90
C SER A 113 13.48 -15.05 4.64
N ALA A 114 12.56 -15.62 3.85
CA ALA A 114 11.98 -14.94 2.70
C ALA A 114 11.20 -13.67 3.10
N PHE A 115 10.36 -13.73 4.15
CA PHE A 115 9.64 -12.55 4.65
C PHE A 115 10.56 -11.46 5.18
N ARG A 116 11.61 -11.82 5.93
CA ARG A 116 12.62 -10.85 6.40
C ARG A 116 13.35 -10.20 5.23
N SER A 117 13.78 -10.99 4.25
CA SER A 117 14.42 -10.47 3.04
C SER A 117 13.49 -9.53 2.27
N TRP A 118 12.22 -9.90 2.12
CA TRP A 118 11.23 -9.07 1.45
C TRP A 118 11.00 -7.75 2.19
N CYS A 119 10.87 -7.77 3.52
CA CYS A 119 10.79 -6.55 4.33
C CYS A 119 12.00 -5.64 4.07
N SER A 120 13.23 -6.17 4.14
CA SER A 120 14.44 -5.39 3.88
C SER A 120 14.50 -4.81 2.46
N MET A 121 14.09 -5.57 1.45
CA MET A 121 14.03 -5.11 0.05
C MET A 121 13.04 -3.96 -0.17
N HIS A 122 12.01 -3.89 0.67
CA HIS A 122 10.90 -2.93 0.58
C HIS A 122 10.99 -1.81 1.64
N GLY A 123 12.14 -1.68 2.31
CA GLY A 123 12.39 -0.64 3.32
C GLY A 123 11.57 -0.78 4.59
N ILE A 124 11.09 -1.98 4.90
CA ILE A 124 10.32 -2.32 6.10
C ILE A 124 11.26 -2.95 7.12
N ASP A 125 11.15 -2.55 8.38
CA ASP A 125 11.92 -3.18 9.46
C ASP A 125 11.60 -4.67 9.57
N VAL A 126 12.65 -5.47 9.75
CA VAL A 126 12.55 -6.94 9.81
C VAL A 126 11.71 -7.43 10.99
N GLU A 127 11.49 -6.59 12.00
CA GLU A 127 10.58 -6.85 13.12
C GLU A 127 9.12 -7.00 12.67
N TYR A 128 8.74 -6.32 11.58
CA TYR A 128 7.41 -6.44 10.99
C TYR A 128 7.24 -7.66 10.08
N ALA A 129 8.29 -8.47 9.86
CA ALA A 129 8.22 -9.63 8.96
C ALA A 129 7.14 -10.65 9.38
N GLU A 130 6.90 -10.81 10.69
CA GLU A 130 5.84 -11.70 11.19
C GLU A 130 4.45 -11.16 10.84
N THR A 131 4.26 -9.84 10.91
CA THR A 131 3.02 -9.16 10.51
C THR A 131 2.74 -9.37 9.02
N VAL A 132 3.76 -9.22 8.17
CA VAL A 132 3.66 -9.47 6.72
C VAL A 132 3.32 -10.94 6.46
N ARG A 133 4.01 -11.87 7.13
CA ARG A 133 3.74 -13.31 7.03
C ARG A 133 2.29 -13.66 7.38
N MET A 134 1.75 -13.07 8.45
CA MET A 134 0.36 -13.32 8.86
C MET A 134 -0.64 -12.78 7.84
N LYS A 135 -0.38 -11.61 7.23
CA LYS A 135 -1.23 -11.07 6.15
C LYS A 135 -1.22 -11.98 4.91
N TRP A 136 -0.03 -12.44 4.50
CA TRP A 136 0.11 -13.43 3.42
C TRP A 136 -0.68 -14.72 3.71
N TYR A 137 -0.54 -15.27 4.92
CA TYR A 137 -1.25 -16.49 5.31
C TYR A 137 -2.78 -16.32 5.34
N ARG A 138 -3.27 -15.19 5.87
CA ARG A 138 -4.71 -14.87 5.90
C ARG A 138 -5.29 -14.79 4.50
N MET A 139 -4.58 -14.12 3.59
CA MET A 139 -5.00 -14.00 2.20
C MET A 139 -5.07 -15.38 1.54
N ARG A 140 -3.99 -16.17 1.62
CA ARG A 140 -3.95 -17.56 1.14
C ARG A 140 -5.15 -18.36 1.67
N LYS A 141 -5.38 -18.37 2.98
CA LYS A 141 -6.46 -19.14 3.61
C LYS A 141 -7.85 -18.68 3.13
N SER A 142 -8.04 -17.38 2.92
CA SER A 142 -9.32 -16.83 2.44
C SER A 142 -9.70 -17.37 1.05
N TYR A 143 -8.73 -17.41 0.12
CA TYR A 143 -8.95 -17.95 -1.23
C TYR A 143 -9.08 -19.48 -1.23
N GLN A 144 -8.25 -20.19 -0.47
CA GLN A 144 -8.34 -21.65 -0.34
C GLN A 144 -9.71 -22.10 0.18
N ASN A 145 -10.27 -21.40 1.16
CA ASN A 145 -11.61 -21.68 1.69
C ASN A 145 -12.73 -21.51 0.65
N ARG A 146 -12.47 -20.82 -0.45
CA ARG A 146 -13.39 -20.63 -1.58
C ARG A 146 -13.04 -21.47 -2.81
N GLY A 147 -12.11 -22.43 -2.66
CA GLY A 147 -11.65 -23.28 -3.77
C GLY A 147 -10.77 -22.55 -4.80
N VAL A 148 -10.35 -21.31 -4.53
CA VAL A 148 -9.44 -20.57 -5.42
C VAL A 148 -8.01 -20.92 -5.03
N ASN A 149 -7.31 -21.59 -5.95
CA ASN A 149 -5.91 -21.92 -5.75
C ASN A 149 -5.01 -20.75 -6.18
N LEU A 150 -4.22 -20.22 -5.24
CA LEU A 150 -3.21 -19.22 -5.55
C LEU A 150 -1.78 -19.81 -5.75
N PHE A 151 -1.62 -21.14 -5.62
CA PHE A 151 -0.36 -21.85 -5.90
C PHE A 151 -0.11 -21.95 -7.40
N ASN A 152 1.16 -21.87 -7.80
CA ASN A 152 1.56 -22.10 -9.18
C ASN A 152 1.73 -23.62 -9.37
N HIS A 153 0.89 -24.25 -10.20
CA HIS A 153 0.97 -25.69 -10.46
C HIS A 153 2.16 -26.11 -11.34
N LYS A 154 3.05 -25.18 -11.72
CA LYS A 154 4.27 -25.50 -12.45
C LYS A 154 5.27 -26.20 -11.52
N ARG A 155 4.99 -27.47 -11.21
CA ARG A 155 6.05 -28.45 -11.04
C ARG A 155 7.00 -28.23 -12.21
N CYS A 156 8.26 -27.95 -11.94
CA CYS A 156 9.30 -28.22 -12.92
C CYS A 156 9.06 -29.67 -13.37
N ARG A 157 8.59 -29.83 -14.61
CA ARG A 157 8.53 -31.13 -15.23
C ARG A 157 10.00 -31.53 -15.32
N ASN A 158 10.45 -32.38 -14.40
CA ASN A 158 11.74 -33.05 -14.52
C ASN A 158 11.66 -33.94 -15.77
N ASN A 159 11.78 -33.32 -16.93
CA ASN A 159 12.08 -33.95 -18.20
C ASN A 159 13.37 -33.26 -18.64
N ASP A 160 14.48 -33.71 -18.08
CA ASP A 160 15.82 -33.62 -18.64
C ASP A 160 16.73 -34.36 -17.66
N PHE A 161 16.79 -35.68 -17.79
CA PHE A 161 17.96 -36.56 -17.67
C PHE A 161 17.52 -37.98 -18.07
#